data_AF-A0A401ZGC0-F1
#
_entry.id   AF-A0A401ZGC0-F1
#
_cell.length_a   1.000
_cell.length_b   1.000
_cell.length_c   1.000
_cell.angle_alpha   90.00
_cell.angle_beta   90.00
_cell.angle_gamma   90.00
#
_symmetry.space_group_name_H-M   'P 1'
#
loop_
_entity.id
_entity.type
_entity.pdbx_description
1 polymer ?
#
loop_
_entity_poly.entity_id
_entity_poly.type
_entity_poly.pdbx_seq_one_letter_code
_entity_poly.pdbx_strand_id
1 'polypeptide(L)'
;MNAMAIGHAELYIYPEKVTPQDRISSPQRIDVTGTQELLEVLTSMPAETSFSVLLVINDCVVGNGKYFMTHETVTILHEYGACVGFLVKPLAILREARQEHQRRYSSGQDHVRE
;
A
#
# COMPACT_ATOMS: atom_id res chain seq x y z
N MET A 1 -4.33 29.68 22.80
CA MET A 1 -3.74 29.78 21.46
C MET A 1 -4.16 28.52 20.72
N ASN A 2 -5.17 28.57 19.87
CA ASN A 2 -5.65 27.40 19.12
C ASN A 2 -4.62 27.11 18.04
N ALA A 3 -3.83 26.06 18.21
CA ALA A 3 -3.07 25.47 17.11
C ALA A 3 -4.10 25.05 16.06
N MET A 4 -4.18 25.76 14.94
CA MET A 4 -4.97 25.27 13.81
C MET A 4 -4.43 23.88 13.49
N ALA A 5 -5.31 22.87 13.46
CA ALA A 5 -4.95 21.52 13.06
C ALA A 5 -4.23 21.64 11.71
N ILE A 6 -2.95 21.27 11.70
CA ILE A 6 -2.17 21.14 10.47
C ILE A 6 -2.96 20.16 9.59
N GLY A 7 -3.33 20.59 8.39
CA GLY A 7 -4.42 20.03 7.59
C GLY A 7 -4.51 18.49 7.54
N HIS A 8 -5.73 17.99 7.38
CA HIS A 8 -6.00 16.56 7.24
C HIS A 8 -5.48 16.07 5.88
N ALA A 9 -4.64 15.05 5.90
CA ALA A 9 -4.12 14.40 4.71
C ALA A 9 -4.63 12.95 4.66
N GLU A 10 -5.28 12.61 3.55
CA GLU A 10 -5.88 11.30 3.32
C GLU A 10 -5.32 10.69 2.04
N LEU A 11 -5.10 9.39 2.06
CA LEU A 11 -4.73 8.60 0.91
C LEU A 11 -5.91 7.72 0.51
N TYR A 12 -6.36 7.85 -0.73
CA TYR A 12 -7.38 6.98 -1.30
C TYR A 12 -6.72 5.96 -2.21
N ILE A 13 -6.92 4.67 -1.97
CA ILE A 13 -6.39 3.58 -2.79
C ILE A 13 -7.51 2.84 -3.50
N TYR A 14 -7.40 2.75 -4.82
CA TYR A 14 -8.37 2.16 -5.74
C TYR A 14 -7.75 0.91 -6.39
N PRO A 15 -8.01 -0.30 -5.89
CA PRO A 15 -7.59 -1.51 -6.57
C PRO A 15 -8.34 -1.67 -7.89
N GLU A 16 -7.64 -2.08 -8.94
CA GLU A 16 -8.19 -2.31 -10.27
C GLU A 16 -8.48 -3.80 -10.47
N LYS A 17 -9.50 -4.10 -11.29
CA LYS A 17 -9.89 -5.48 -11.66
C LYS A 17 -10.19 -6.39 -10.45
N VAL A 18 -10.83 -5.83 -9.43
CA VAL A 18 -11.25 -6.57 -8.23
C VAL A 18 -12.40 -7.53 -8.53
N THR A 19 -12.36 -8.69 -7.88
CA THR A 19 -13.42 -9.70 -7.84
C THR A 19 -14.16 -9.64 -6.50
N PRO A 20 -15.42 -10.12 -6.41
CA PRO A 20 -16.16 -10.15 -5.15
C PRO A 20 -15.50 -10.97 -4.04
N GLN A 21 -14.57 -11.86 -4.38
CA GLN A 21 -13.83 -12.70 -3.43
C GLN A 21 -12.60 -11.99 -2.83
N ASP A 22 -12.19 -10.85 -3.39
CA ASP A 22 -11.06 -10.09 -2.89
C ASP A 22 -11.40 -9.40 -1.57
N ARG A 23 -10.45 -9.40 -0.63
CA ARG A 23 -10.62 -8.76 0.69
C ARG A 23 -10.88 -7.26 0.58
N ILE A 24 -10.34 -6.63 -0.46
CA ILE A 24 -10.58 -5.23 -0.77
C ILE A 24 -11.17 -5.16 -2.18
N SER A 25 -12.48 -4.92 -2.25
CA SER A 25 -13.24 -4.77 -3.49
C SER A 25 -13.74 -3.33 -3.71
N SER A 26 -13.36 -2.40 -2.83
CA SER A 26 -13.77 -0.99 -2.88
C SER A 26 -12.62 -0.05 -2.53
N PRO A 27 -12.70 1.25 -2.90
CA PRO A 27 -11.66 2.22 -2.56
C PRO A 27 -11.46 2.33 -1.05
N GLN A 28 -10.20 2.31 -0.62
CA GLN A 28 -9.82 2.44 0.79
C GLN A 28 -9.37 3.87 1.05
N ARG A 29 -9.88 4.48 2.12
CA ARG A 29 -9.43 5.78 2.61
C ARG A 29 -8.57 5.58 3.84
N ILE A 30 -7.37 6.13 3.82
CA ILE A 30 -6.33 5.92 4.82
C ILE A 30 -5.87 7.27 5.33
N ASP A 31 -5.77 7.44 6.65
CA ASP A 31 -5.19 8.65 7.22
C ASP A 31 -3.65 8.60 7.07
N VAL A 32 -3.06 9.64 6.48
CA VAL A 32 -1.61 9.69 6.20
C VAL A 32 -0.77 9.75 7.49
N THR A 33 -1.38 10.04 8.64
CA THR A 33 -0.71 10.07 9.94
C THR A 33 -0.18 8.70 10.40
N GLY A 34 -0.70 7.59 9.86
CA GLY A 34 -0.32 6.23 10.26
C GLY A 34 0.13 5.34 9.09
N THR A 35 1.40 4.93 9.07
CA THR A 35 1.90 3.98 8.06
C THR A 35 1.36 2.56 8.22
N GLN A 36 0.81 2.22 9.39
CA GLN A 36 0.34 0.86 9.69
C GLN A 36 -0.91 0.50 8.88
N GLU A 37 -1.91 1.38 8.84
CA GLU A 37 -3.15 1.18 8.08
C GLU A 37 -2.86 1.03 6.58
N LEU A 38 -1.90 1.81 6.08
CA LEU A 38 -1.40 1.68 4.70
C LEU A 38 -0.81 0.30 4.42
N LEU A 39 0.01 -0.23 5.32
CA LEU A 39 0.59 -1.57 5.15
C LEU A 39 -0.49 -2.65 5.22
N GLU A 40 -1.49 -2.51 6.08
CA GLU A 40 -2.61 -3.45 6.18
C GLU A 40 -3.45 -3.48 4.89
N VAL A 41 -3.73 -2.32 4.30
CA VAL A 41 -4.41 -2.23 3.01
C VAL A 41 -3.57 -2.88 1.89
N LEU A 42 -2.27 -2.56 1.82
CA LEU A 42 -1.39 -3.12 0.77
C LEU A 42 -1.15 -4.63 0.94
N THR A 43 -1.18 -5.16 2.16
CA THR A 43 -1.03 -6.61 2.42
C THR A 43 -2.32 -7.40 2.16
N SER A 44 -3.49 -6.75 2.24
CA SER A 44 -4.79 -7.39 2.00
C SER A 44 -5.25 -7.32 0.54
N MET A 45 -4.55 -6.56 -0.29
CA MET A 45 -4.72 -6.58 -1.74
C MET A 45 -4.28 -7.93 -2.35
N PRO A 46 -4.86 -8.30 -3.51
CA PRO A 46 -4.42 -9.48 -4.26
C PRO A 46 -2.92 -9.43 -4.53
N ALA A 47 -2.30 -10.60 -4.57
CA ALA A 47 -0.86 -10.73 -4.75
C ALA A 47 -0.35 -10.07 -6.04
N GLU A 48 -1.15 -10.11 -7.10
CA GLU A 48 -0.88 -9.43 -8.35
C GLU A 48 -2.05 -8.50 -8.68
N THR A 49 -1.83 -7.20 -8.57
CA THR A 49 -2.89 -6.22 -8.84
C THR A 49 -2.32 -4.86 -9.23
N SER A 50 -3.07 -4.15 -10.07
CA SER A 50 -2.84 -2.73 -10.28
C SER A 50 -3.71 -1.92 -9.33
N PHE A 51 -3.21 -0.80 -8.83
CA PHE A 51 -4.02 0.11 -8.04
C PHE A 51 -3.65 1.57 -8.32
N SER A 52 -4.64 2.43 -8.20
CA SER A 52 -4.49 3.88 -8.30
C SER A 52 -4.56 4.50 -6.92
N VAL A 53 -3.87 5.62 -6.73
CA VAL A 53 -3.75 6.33 -5.45
C VAL A 53 -4.05 7.81 -5.67
N LEU A 54 -4.82 8.41 -4.77
CA LEU A 54 -5.01 9.86 -4.68
C LEU A 54 -4.56 10.35 -3.30
N LEU A 55 -3.70 11.36 -3.27
CA LEU A 55 -3.36 12.09 -2.06
C LEU A 55 -4.22 13.34 -1.99
N VAL A 56 -5.03 13.44 -0.94
CA VAL A 56 -5.94 14.54 -0.68
C VAL A 56 -5.49 15.27 0.57
N ILE A 57 -5.32 16.59 0.50
CA ILE A 57 -5.02 17.43 1.65
C ILE A 57 -6.08 18.52 1.71
N ASN A 58 -6.81 18.62 2.82
CA ASN A 58 -7.90 19.57 3.01
C ASN A 58 -8.87 19.59 1.81
N ASP A 59 -9.39 18.42 1.45
CA ASP A 59 -10.33 18.21 0.33
C ASP A 59 -9.78 18.52 -1.08
N CYS A 60 -8.49 18.85 -1.21
CA CYS A 60 -7.83 19.07 -2.48
C CYS A 60 -6.99 17.86 -2.89
N VAL A 61 -7.19 17.34 -4.10
CA VAL A 61 -6.28 16.35 -4.69
C VAL A 61 -4.96 17.05 -5.02
N VAL A 62 -3.90 16.70 -4.30
CA VAL A 62 -2.55 17.30 -4.44
C VAL A 62 -1.57 16.37 -5.15
N GLY A 63 -1.94 15.10 -5.32
CA GLY A 63 -1.13 14.11 -6.03
C GLY A 63 -1.92 12.87 -6.38
N ASN A 64 -1.42 12.14 -7.37
CA ASN A 64 -1.96 10.85 -7.74
C ASN A 64 -0.85 9.92 -8.26
N GLY A 65 -1.10 8.62 -8.21
CA GLY A 65 -0.20 7.64 -8.77
C GLY A 65 -0.91 6.37 -9.20
N LYS A 66 -0.25 5.59 -10.05
CA LYS A 66 -0.68 4.26 -10.49
C LYS A 66 0.47 3.30 -10.28
N TYR A 67 0.16 2.17 -9.68
CA TYR A 67 1.12 1.17 -9.24
C TYR A 67 0.69 -0.20 -9.72
N PHE A 68 1.66 -1.07 -9.90
CA PHE A 68 1.44 -2.48 -10.11
C PHE A 68 2.21 -3.26 -9.05
N MET A 69 1.48 -4.02 -8.26
CA MET A 69 2.04 -4.89 -7.24
C MET A 69 2.03 -6.33 -7.73
N THR A 70 3.14 -7.02 -7.51
CA THR A 70 3.28 -8.47 -7.61
C THR A 70 3.54 -9.06 -6.22
N HIS A 71 3.72 -10.38 -6.15
CA HIS A 71 4.10 -11.05 -4.91
C HIS A 71 5.43 -10.51 -4.34
N GLU A 72 6.35 -10.06 -5.21
CA GLU A 72 7.73 -9.74 -4.84
C GLU A 72 8.04 -8.24 -4.84
N THR A 73 7.34 -7.48 -5.68
CA THR A 73 7.71 -6.09 -6.00
C THR A 73 6.48 -5.21 -6.16
N VAL A 74 6.68 -3.91 -5.98
CA VAL A 74 5.73 -2.89 -6.43
C VAL A 74 6.44 -1.98 -7.41
N THR A 75 5.88 -1.90 -8.61
CA THR A 75 6.36 -1.07 -9.71
C THR A 75 5.52 0.20 -9.76
N ILE A 76 6.20 1.34 -9.73
CA ILE A 76 5.58 2.64 -9.97
C ILE A 76 5.35 2.75 -11.48
N LEU A 77 4.09 2.83 -11.91
CA LEU A 77 3.77 3.05 -13.33
C LEU A 77 3.77 4.55 -13.62
N HIS A 78 3.06 5.33 -12.80
CA HIS A 78 2.99 6.77 -12.90
C HIS A 78 2.85 7.40 -11.52
N GLU A 79 3.48 8.56 -11.29
CA GLU A 79 3.27 9.41 -10.12
C GLU A 79 3.27 10.87 -10.57
N TYR A 80 2.37 11.66 -9.98
CA TYR A 80 2.24 13.09 -10.25
C TYR A 80 1.98 13.86 -8.95
N GLY A 81 2.46 15.11 -8.91
CA GLY A 81 2.28 16.01 -7.78
C GLY A 81 2.91 15.50 -6.49
N ALA A 82 2.21 15.68 -5.37
CA ALA A 82 2.69 15.30 -4.05
C ALA A 82 2.71 13.78 -3.78
N CYS A 83 2.26 12.95 -4.73
CA CYS A 83 2.42 11.49 -4.65
C CYS A 83 3.81 11.01 -5.02
N VAL A 84 4.65 11.84 -5.67
CA VAL A 84 5.98 11.41 -6.13
C VAL A 84 6.84 10.97 -4.95
N GLY A 85 7.25 9.70 -4.94
CA GLY A 85 8.05 9.11 -3.88
C GLY A 85 7.29 8.83 -2.57
N PHE A 86 6.00 9.16 -2.48
CA PHE A 86 5.22 9.04 -1.24
C PHE A 86 5.11 7.58 -0.77
N LEU A 87 4.86 6.66 -1.71
CA LEU A 87 4.72 5.24 -1.38
C LEU A 87 6.05 4.48 -1.30
N VAL A 88 7.18 5.08 -1.65
CA VAL A 88 8.48 4.37 -1.70
C VAL A 88 8.82 3.69 -0.38
N LYS A 89 8.70 4.41 0.75
CA LYS A 89 9.03 3.85 2.07
C LYS A 89 8.03 2.77 2.53
N PRO A 90 6.70 2.99 2.49
CA PRO A 90 5.72 1.93 2.77
C PRO A 90 5.92 0.67 1.91
N LEU A 91 6.21 0.84 0.62
CA LEU A 91 6.45 -0.27 -0.30
C LEU A 91 7.74 -1.03 0.03
N ALA A 92 8.80 -0.34 0.45
CA ALA A 92 10.03 -0.99 0.92
C ALA A 92 9.77 -1.85 2.17
N ILE A 93 9.01 -1.33 3.14
CA ILE A 93 8.63 -2.07 4.35
C ILE A 93 7.79 -3.30 4.01
N LEU A 94 6.82 -3.16 3.10
CA LEU A 94 6.00 -4.28 2.61
C LEU A 94 6.88 -5.40 2.01
N ARG A 95 7.86 -5.02 1.19
CA ARG A 95 8.79 -5.97 0.56
C ARG A 95 9.61 -6.72 1.61
N GLU A 96 10.15 -6.02 2.60
CA GLU A 96 10.93 -6.63 3.70
C GLU A 96 10.09 -7.62 4.51
N ALA A 97 8.85 -7.25 4.86
CA ALA A 97 7.93 -8.12 5.60
C ALA A 97 7.62 -9.42 4.82
N ARG A 98 7.44 -9.33 3.49
CA ARG A 98 7.19 -10.50 2.64
C ARG A 98 8.42 -11.40 2.53
N GLN A 99 9.61 -10.83 2.38
CA GLN A 99 10.86 -11.59 2.34
C GLN A 99 11.12 -12.34 3.65
N GLU A 100 10.85 -11.71 4.80
CA GLU A 100 10.98 -12.36 6.10
C GLU A 100 9.99 -13.53 6.25
N HIS A 101 8.75 -13.35 5.79
CA HIS A 101 7.76 -14.43 5.79
C HIS A 101 8.24 -15.63 4.97
N GLN A 102 8.70 -15.41 3.74
CA GLN A 102 9.23 -16.48 2.87
C GLN A 102 10.40 -17.22 3.52
N ARG A 103 11.35 -16.51 4.15
CA ARG A 103 12.49 -17.12 4.86
C ARG A 103 12.06 -18.08 5.97
N ARG A 104 11.04 -17.69 6.76
CA ARG A 104 10.51 -18.52 7.86
C ARG A 104 9.83 -19.79 7.36
N TYR A 105 9.15 -19.74 6.21
CA TYR A 105 8.54 -20.94 5.61
C TYR A 105 9.58 -21.85 4.96
N SER A 106 10.60 -21.29 4.30
CA SER A 106 11.70 -22.11 3.73
C SER A 106 12.52 -22.81 4.81
N SER A 107 12.76 -22.17 5.96
CA SER A 107 13.49 -22.79 7.08
C SER A 107 12.70 -23.85 7.84
N GLY A 108 11.37 -23.89 7.67
CA GLY A 108 10.48 -24.87 8.33
C GLY A 108 10.31 -26.17 7.55
N GLN A 109 10.70 -26.23 6.27
CA GLN A 109 10.58 -27.43 5.43
C GLN A 109 11.77 -28.40 5.55
N ASP A 110 12.91 -27.98 6.10
CA ASP A 110 14.12 -28.81 6.20
C ASP A 110 14.14 -29.76 7.42
N HIS A 111 13.15 -29.71 8.31
CA HIS A 111 13.13 -30.52 9.55
C HIS A 111 12.13 -31.69 9.57
N VAL A 112 11.54 -32.08 8.43
CA VAL A 112 10.56 -33.20 8.38
C VAL A 112 11.02 -34.33 7.45
N ARG A 113 12.33 -34.54 7.31
CA ARG A 113 12.88 -35.72 6.64
C ARG A 113 13.97 -36.36 7.49
N GLU A 114 13.55 -37.10 8.51
CA GLU A 114 14.30 -38.22 9.09
C GLU A 114 13.41 -39.46 9.07
#